data_AF-A0A374BRF1-F1
#
_entry.id   AF-A0A374BRF1-F1
#
_cell.length_a   1.000
_cell.length_b   1.000
_cell.length_c   1.000
_cell.angle_alpha   90.00
_cell.angle_beta   90.00
_cell.angle_gamma   90.00
#
_symmetry.space_group_name_H-M   'P 1'
#
loop_
_entity.id
_entity.type
_entity.pdbx_description
1 polymer ?
#
loop_
_entity_poly.entity_id
_entity_poly.type
_entity_poly.pdbx_seq_one_letter_code
_entity_poly.pdbx_strand_id
1 'polypeptide(L)'
;MKMVDENGYPKDVTKGISGMGLLAALYGAEKGNPFIKECLDYFGCRHFINPDGSLYEDEINPGIMAKLLVKHGFRYVDKKQALNGNMMIYPSNVFAGDSLTRDKDSYAMHFMDNSWKEKNFKWWLKDYVKAMIPWLFRK
;
A
#
# COMPACT_ATOMS: atom_id res chain seq x y z
N MET A 1 2.07 -15.31 11.96
CA MET A 1 2.99 -14.65 12.92
C MET A 1 2.90 -13.15 12.68
N LYS A 2 2.59 -12.32 13.68
CA LYS A 2 2.54 -10.86 13.48
C LYS A 2 3.93 -10.35 13.09
N MET A 3 4.04 -9.74 11.90
CA MET A 3 5.27 -9.15 11.34
C MET A 3 5.65 -7.82 12.01
N VAL A 4 4.75 -7.30 12.83
CA VAL A 4 4.85 -6.04 13.55
C VAL A 4 4.70 -6.33 15.05
N ASP A 5 5.38 -5.58 15.91
CA ASP A 5 5.19 -5.63 17.36
C ASP A 5 3.94 -4.84 17.82
N GLU A 6 3.74 -4.75 19.13
CA GLU A 6 2.61 -4.02 19.74
C GLU A 6 2.66 -2.49 19.53
N ASN A 7 3.85 -1.94 19.26
CA ASN A 7 4.10 -0.53 19.08
C ASN A 7 4.13 -0.11 17.59
N GLY A 8 3.90 -1.05 16.67
CA GLY A 8 3.91 -0.78 15.24
C GLY A 8 5.28 -0.86 14.58
N TYR A 9 6.31 -1.38 15.27
CA TYR A 9 7.63 -1.59 14.68
C TYR A 9 7.65 -2.89 13.86
N PRO A 10 8.25 -2.87 12.66
CA PRO A 10 8.52 -4.09 11.93
C PRO A 10 9.52 -4.94 12.71
N LYS A 11 9.25 -6.24 12.86
CA LYS A 11 10.18 -7.19 13.50
C LYS A 11 11.41 -7.48 12.64
N ASP A 12 11.26 -7.33 11.32
CA ASP A 12 12.33 -7.43 10.34
C ASP A 12 12.20 -6.23 9.39
N VAL A 13 13.12 -5.27 9.53
CA VAL A 13 13.12 -4.02 8.74
C VAL A 13 13.48 -4.24 7.27
N THR A 14 14.01 -5.42 6.92
CA THR A 14 14.42 -5.73 5.55
C THR A 14 13.24 -6.20 4.70
N LYS A 15 12.16 -6.67 5.33
CA LYS A 15 10.99 -7.26 4.66
C LYS A 15 9.80 -6.30 4.66
N GLY A 16 9.05 -6.31 3.55
CA GLY A 16 7.72 -5.71 3.51
C GLY A 16 6.75 -6.36 4.51
N ILE A 17 5.79 -5.58 5.00
CA ILE A 17 4.72 -6.07 5.87
C ILE A 17 3.51 -6.40 5.01
N SER A 18 3.17 -7.69 4.88
CA SER A 18 2.00 -8.10 4.09
C SER A 18 0.70 -7.56 4.68
N GLY A 19 -0.18 -7.06 3.81
CA GLY A 19 -1.49 -6.51 4.19
C GLY A 19 -1.47 -5.09 4.74
N MET A 20 -0.29 -4.45 4.94
CA MET A 20 -0.19 -3.06 5.40
C MET A 20 0.85 -2.28 4.60
N GLY A 21 0.47 -1.10 4.11
CA GLY A 21 1.35 -0.22 3.33
C GLY A 21 0.76 1.17 3.16
N LEU A 22 1.45 2.01 2.39
CA LEU A 22 0.94 3.33 2.00
C LEU A 22 0.14 3.24 0.71
N LEU A 23 -0.90 4.06 0.56
CA LEU A 23 -1.68 4.09 -0.68
C LEU A 23 -0.87 4.77 -1.80
N ALA A 24 -0.14 3.97 -2.57
CA ALA A 24 0.67 4.47 -3.69
C ALA A 24 -0.16 5.13 -4.81
N ALA A 25 -1.47 4.85 -4.87
CA ALA A 25 -2.36 5.45 -5.87
C ALA A 25 -2.76 6.90 -5.55
N LEU A 26 -2.55 7.36 -4.30
CA LEU A 26 -2.97 8.69 -3.87
C LEU A 26 -2.10 9.19 -2.72
N TYR A 27 -1.27 10.18 -3.00
CA TYR A 27 -0.54 10.98 -2.02
C TYR A 27 -0.18 12.34 -2.63
N GLY A 28 0.19 13.29 -1.78
CA GLY A 28 0.62 14.62 -2.19
C GLY A 28 1.96 14.98 -1.57
N ALA A 29 2.77 15.74 -2.30
CA ALA A 29 4.05 16.24 -1.82
C ALA A 29 4.40 17.56 -2.50
N GLU A 30 5.07 18.45 -1.78
CA GLU A 30 5.64 19.66 -2.36
C GLU A 30 6.84 19.32 -3.26
N LYS A 31 7.11 20.19 -4.24
CA LYS A 31 8.29 20.07 -5.10
C LYS A 31 9.56 20.04 -4.24
N GLY A 32 10.43 19.05 -4.50
CA GLY A 32 11.68 18.89 -3.76
C GLY A 32 11.55 18.12 -2.45
N ASN A 33 10.40 17.48 -2.18
CA ASN A 33 10.24 16.63 -1.01
C ASN A 33 11.30 15.50 -0.95
N PRO A 34 12.12 15.42 0.12
CA PRO A 34 13.20 14.44 0.21
C PRO A 34 12.74 12.99 0.23
N PHE A 35 11.59 12.70 0.84
CA PHE A 35 11.05 11.34 0.91
C PHE A 35 10.57 10.85 -0.46
N ILE A 36 9.95 11.71 -1.27
CA ILE A 36 9.61 11.36 -2.65
C ILE A 36 10.86 11.06 -3.47
N LYS A 37 11.93 11.86 -3.31
CA LYS A 37 13.21 11.56 -3.97
C LYS A 37 13.73 10.19 -3.55
N GLU A 38 13.68 9.85 -2.26
CA GLU A 38 14.11 8.56 -1.76
C GLU A 38 13.32 7.38 -2.37
N CYS A 39 11.99 7.51 -2.46
CA CYS A 39 11.15 6.53 -3.15
C CYS A 39 11.57 6.37 -4.61
N LEU A 40 11.84 7.47 -5.32
CA LEU A 40 12.30 7.43 -6.71
C LEU A 40 13.68 6.79 -6.85
N ASP A 41 14.63 7.14 -5.96
CA ASP A 41 15.98 6.57 -5.93
C ASP A 41 15.91 5.04 -5.72
N TYR A 42 14.97 4.56 -4.88
CA TYR A 42 14.76 3.12 -4.67
C TYR A 42 14.44 2.39 -5.99
N PHE A 43 13.57 2.97 -6.83
CA PHE A 43 13.23 2.38 -8.12
C PHE A 43 14.32 2.63 -9.18
N GLY A 44 15.02 3.77 -9.12
CA GLY A 44 16.06 4.13 -10.09
C GLY A 44 17.26 3.18 -10.11
N CYS A 45 17.53 2.50 -8.99
CA CYS A 45 18.61 1.51 -8.89
C CYS A 45 18.17 0.06 -9.16
N ARG A 46 16.92 -0.17 -9.59
CA ARG A 46 16.33 -1.51 -9.75
C ARG A 46 15.65 -1.66 -11.10
N HIS A 47 15.73 -2.85 -11.65
CA HIS A 47 15.00 -3.23 -12.85
C HIS A 47 13.86 -4.16 -12.47
N PHE A 48 12.73 -4.03 -13.18
CA PHE A 48 11.61 -4.95 -13.03
C PHE A 48 11.97 -6.37 -13.52
N ILE A 49 12.88 -6.47 -14.49
CA ILE A 49 13.44 -7.74 -14.95
C ILE A 49 14.82 -7.90 -14.32
N ASN A 50 15.01 -8.99 -13.59
CA ASN A 50 16.27 -9.34 -12.95
C ASN A 50 17.32 -9.79 -13.99
N PRO A 51 18.63 -9.84 -13.64
CA PRO A 51 19.68 -10.30 -14.55
C PRO A 51 19.50 -11.73 -15.08
N ASP A 52 18.77 -12.57 -14.36
CA ASP A 52 18.44 -13.95 -14.74
C ASP A 52 17.16 -14.07 -15.61
N GLY A 53 16.52 -12.93 -15.93
CA GLY A 53 15.27 -12.88 -16.70
C GLY A 53 13.99 -13.06 -15.90
N SER A 54 14.08 -13.31 -14.58
CA SER A 54 12.90 -13.36 -13.71
C SER A 54 12.30 -11.97 -13.45
N LEU A 55 11.03 -11.90 -13.06
CA LEU A 55 10.36 -10.65 -12.70
C LEU A 55 10.53 -10.35 -11.21
N TYR A 56 10.79 -9.08 -10.89
CA TYR A 56 10.80 -8.58 -9.52
C TYR A 56 9.35 -8.27 -9.07
N GLU A 57 8.69 -9.27 -8.47
CA GLU A 57 7.29 -9.18 -8.02
C GLU A 57 7.11 -9.33 -6.50
N ASP A 58 8.20 -9.55 -5.77
CA ASP A 58 8.17 -9.84 -4.32
C ASP A 58 7.68 -8.65 -3.49
N GLU A 59 7.97 -7.42 -3.93
CA GLU A 59 7.58 -6.20 -3.24
C GLU A 59 6.90 -5.20 -4.17
N ILE A 60 5.72 -4.75 -3.76
CA ILE A 60 4.96 -3.72 -4.47
C ILE A 60 5.15 -2.34 -3.83
N ASN A 61 4.90 -1.29 -4.62
CA ASN A 61 5.13 0.10 -4.23
C ASN A 61 4.53 0.49 -2.85
N PRO A 62 3.27 0.13 -2.51
CA PRO A 62 2.72 0.39 -1.16
C PRO A 62 3.61 -0.09 0.01
N GLY A 63 4.17 -1.29 -0.13
CA GLY A 63 5.04 -1.89 0.89
C GLY A 63 6.42 -1.24 0.93
N ILE A 64 6.97 -0.93 -0.25
CA ILE A 64 8.27 -0.25 -0.39
C ILE A 64 8.22 1.14 0.26
N MET A 65 7.22 1.95 -0.08
CA MET A 65 7.09 3.30 0.49
C MET A 65 6.95 3.24 2.01
N ALA A 66 6.12 2.33 2.54
CA ALA A 66 5.96 2.15 3.98
C ALA A 66 7.27 1.74 4.66
N LYS A 67 8.01 0.79 4.07
CA LYS A 67 9.31 0.32 4.57
C LYS A 67 10.34 1.45 4.66
N LEU A 68 10.47 2.25 3.59
CA LEU A 68 11.37 3.41 3.57
C LEU A 68 10.98 4.45 4.62
N LEU A 69 9.68 4.66 4.82
CA LEU A 69 9.19 5.68 5.74
C LEU A 69 9.41 5.34 7.23
N VAL A 70 9.65 4.07 7.57
CA VAL A 70 9.93 3.64 8.96
C VAL A 70 11.07 4.45 9.58
N LYS A 71 12.13 4.74 8.80
CA LYS A 71 13.30 5.52 9.25
C LYS A 71 12.99 6.99 9.51
N HIS A 72 11.87 7.48 8.96
CA HIS A 72 11.35 8.83 9.16
C HIS A 72 10.32 8.91 10.29
N GLY A 73 10.13 7.81 11.03
CA GLY A 73 9.26 7.74 12.22
C GLY A 73 7.92 7.03 11.99
N PHE A 74 7.64 6.54 10.78
CA PHE A 74 6.40 5.80 10.50
C PHE A 74 6.33 4.49 11.29
N ARG A 75 5.13 4.19 11.80
CA ARG A 75 4.79 2.91 12.43
C ARG A 75 3.59 2.30 11.74
N TYR A 76 3.56 0.98 11.65
CA TYR A 76 2.48 0.20 11.05
C TYR A 76 1.27 0.14 11.99
N VAL A 77 0.66 1.31 12.21
CA VAL A 77 -0.54 1.52 13.03
C VAL A 77 -1.49 2.39 12.23
N ASP A 78 -2.74 1.95 12.10
CA ASP A 78 -3.75 2.65 11.32
C ASP A 78 -4.33 3.85 12.09
N LYS A 79 -3.53 4.91 12.16
CA LYS A 79 -3.86 6.18 12.83
C LYS A 79 -3.17 7.34 12.15
N LYS A 80 -3.63 8.55 12.46
CA LYS A 80 -2.95 9.79 12.04
C LYS A 80 -1.55 9.84 12.68
N GLN A 81 -0.52 10.07 11.88
CA GLN A 81 0.88 10.16 12.33
C GLN A 81 1.54 11.39 11.70
N ALA A 82 1.98 12.32 12.54
CA ALA A 82 2.87 13.40 12.13
C ALA A 82 4.32 12.90 12.20
N LEU A 83 5.04 12.98 11.08
CA LEU A 83 6.41 12.50 10.95
C LEU A 83 7.38 13.68 10.76
N ASN A 84 8.67 13.37 10.81
CA ASN A 84 9.71 14.35 10.51
C ASN A 84 9.55 14.91 9.08
N GLY A 85 10.04 16.14 8.86
CA GLY A 85 9.98 16.77 7.53
C GLY A 85 8.57 17.19 7.10
N ASN A 86 7.69 17.51 8.06
CA ASN A 86 6.30 17.95 7.82
C ASN A 86 5.47 16.94 6.99
N MET A 87 5.74 15.65 7.17
CA MET A 87 4.97 14.58 6.53
C MET A 87 3.82 14.15 7.43
N MET A 88 2.63 14.00 6.83
CA MET A 88 1.43 13.55 7.53
C MET A 88 0.92 12.26 6.93
N ILE A 89 0.79 11.22 7.75
CA ILE A 89 0.10 9.99 7.41
C ILE A 89 -1.29 10.02 8.01
N TYR A 90 -2.28 9.73 7.20
CA TYR A 90 -3.68 9.65 7.61
C TYR A 90 -4.09 8.19 7.82
N PRO A 91 -5.08 7.93 8.69
CA PRO A 91 -5.68 6.60 8.78
C PRO A 91 -6.27 6.18 7.43
N SER A 92 -6.35 4.87 7.23
CA SER A 92 -6.70 4.21 5.99
C SER A 92 -8.07 4.61 5.45
N ASN A 93 -8.97 5.08 6.31
CA ASN A 93 -10.29 5.55 5.93
C ASN A 93 -10.31 6.90 5.21
N VAL A 94 -9.35 7.79 5.46
CA VAL A 94 -9.31 9.13 4.83
C VAL A 94 -9.09 8.99 3.32
N PHE A 95 -8.13 8.14 2.94
CA PHE A 95 -7.83 7.78 1.56
C PHE A 95 -7.99 6.26 1.42
N ALA A 96 -9.22 5.82 1.16
CA ALA A 96 -9.60 4.43 1.18
C ALA A 96 -8.91 3.64 0.05
N GLY A 97 -8.07 2.69 0.42
CA GLY A 97 -7.43 1.75 -0.50
C GLY A 97 -8.28 0.50 -0.78
N ASP A 98 -9.18 0.15 0.12
CA ASP A 98 -10.12 -0.98 -0.01
C ASP A 98 -11.53 -0.53 0.45
N SER A 99 -12.57 -1.20 -0.06
CA SER A 99 -13.95 -0.95 0.34
C SER A 99 -14.21 -1.12 1.84
N LEU A 100 -13.43 -1.93 2.55
CA LEU A 100 -13.52 -2.12 4.01
C LEU A 100 -12.96 -0.94 4.80
N THR A 101 -11.99 -0.22 4.23
CA THR A 101 -11.43 0.99 4.86
C THR A 101 -12.30 2.21 4.61
N ARG A 102 -13.21 2.15 3.63
CA ARG A 102 -14.08 3.26 3.28
C ARG A 102 -15.20 3.46 4.30
N ASP A 103 -15.39 4.71 4.72
CA ASP A 103 -16.52 5.13 5.52
C ASP A 103 -17.11 6.45 4.99
N LYS A 104 -18.00 7.08 5.78
CA LYS A 104 -18.66 8.34 5.43
C LYS A 104 -17.73 9.55 5.42
N ASP A 105 -16.56 9.44 6.05
CA ASP A 105 -15.57 10.51 6.20
C ASP A 105 -14.39 10.34 5.22
N SER A 106 -14.42 9.33 4.36
CA SER A 106 -13.48 9.12 3.27
C SER A 106 -13.53 10.25 2.24
N TYR A 107 -12.35 10.78 1.87
CA TYR A 107 -12.22 11.83 0.85
C TYR A 107 -11.96 11.28 -0.56
N ALA A 108 -11.33 10.11 -0.66
CA ALA A 108 -11.02 9.46 -1.93
C ALA A 108 -11.02 7.93 -1.78
N MET A 109 -11.23 7.22 -2.89
CA MET A 109 -11.24 5.76 -2.94
C MET A 109 -10.46 5.26 -4.15
N HIS A 110 -9.55 4.31 -3.93
CA HIS A 110 -8.90 3.56 -5.00
C HIS A 110 -9.71 2.29 -5.32
N PHE A 111 -10.41 2.27 -6.46
CA PHE A 111 -11.39 1.21 -6.79
C PHE A 111 -10.79 -0.15 -7.20
N MET A 112 -9.50 -0.20 -7.58
CA MET A 112 -8.82 -1.44 -8.01
C MET A 112 -9.61 -2.30 -9.04
N ASP A 113 -10.40 -1.69 -9.92
CA ASP A 113 -11.40 -2.39 -10.74
C ASP A 113 -10.79 -3.27 -11.86
N ASN A 114 -9.47 -3.13 -12.12
CA ASN A 114 -8.81 -3.77 -13.26
C ASN A 114 -9.59 -3.53 -14.57
N SER A 115 -10.11 -2.32 -14.76
CA SER A 115 -11.02 -1.97 -15.86
C SER A 115 -10.41 -2.13 -17.26
N TRP A 116 -9.08 -2.22 -17.35
CA TRP A 116 -8.35 -2.49 -18.59
C TRP A 116 -8.33 -3.96 -19.01
N LYS A 117 -8.87 -4.89 -18.19
CA LYS A 117 -8.93 -6.32 -18.52
C LYS A 117 -10.30 -6.67 -19.08
N GLU A 118 -10.32 -7.43 -20.17
CA GLU A 118 -11.55 -8.07 -20.64
C GLU A 118 -12.00 -9.13 -19.64
N LYS A 119 -13.11 -8.85 -18.93
CA LYS A 119 -13.67 -9.75 -17.93
C LYS A 119 -14.58 -10.77 -18.63
N ASN A 120 -14.18 -12.03 -18.63
CA ASN A 120 -15.06 -13.12 -19.08
C ASN A 120 -16.17 -13.41 -18.05
N PHE A 121 -17.17 -14.21 -18.43
CA PHE A 121 -18.29 -14.57 -17.56
C PHE A 121 -17.85 -15.19 -16.22
N LYS A 122 -16.77 -15.98 -16.19
CA LYS A 122 -16.25 -16.57 -14.95
C LYS A 122 -15.69 -15.51 -14.00
N TRP A 123 -14.98 -14.52 -14.54
CA TRP A 123 -14.47 -13.37 -13.79
C TRP A 123 -15.62 -12.52 -13.23
N TRP A 124 -16.60 -12.21 -14.08
CA TRP A 124 -17.81 -11.51 -13.65
C TRP A 124 -18.53 -12.24 -12.52
N LEU A 125 -18.75 -13.55 -12.66
CA LEU A 125 -19.42 -14.36 -11.63
C LEU A 125 -18.63 -14.37 -10.32
N LYS A 126 -17.30 -14.47 -10.40
CA LYS A 126 -16.41 -14.38 -9.24
C LYS A 126 -16.54 -13.03 -8.54
N ASP A 127 -16.50 -11.93 -9.30
CA ASP A 127 -16.62 -10.57 -8.75
C ASP A 127 -18.01 -10.35 -8.12
N TYR A 128 -19.07 -10.85 -8.75
CA TYR A 128 -20.43 -10.83 -8.24
C TYR A 128 -20.58 -11.59 -6.92
N VAL A 129 -20.07 -12.83 -6.85
CA VAL A 129 -20.11 -13.65 -5.63
C VAL A 129 -19.28 -13.00 -4.52
N LYS A 130 -18.12 -12.44 -4.83
CA LYS A 130 -17.30 -11.69 -3.87
C LYS A 130 -18.01 -10.45 -3.34
N ALA A 131 -18.76 -9.74 -4.17
CA ALA A 131 -19.52 -8.56 -3.75
C ALA A 131 -20.66 -8.92 -2.80
N MET A 132 -21.34 -10.05 -3.04
CA MET A 132 -22.42 -10.53 -2.17
C MET A 132 -21.93 -11.13 -0.85
N ILE A 133 -20.81 -11.88 -0.90
CA ILE A 133 -20.31 -12.65 0.25
C ILE A 133 -18.82 -12.34 0.49
N PRO A 134 -18.48 -11.10 0.87
CA PRO A 134 -17.08 -10.70 1.01
C PRO A 134 -16.33 -11.46 2.13
N TRP A 135 -17.04 -11.97 3.14
CA TRP A 135 -16.43 -12.64 4.30
C TRP A 135 -15.89 -14.06 4.00
N LEU A 136 -16.33 -14.72 2.92
CA LEU A 136 -15.80 -16.05 2.54
C LEU A 136 -14.45 -15.99 1.84
N PHE A 137 -14.12 -14.86 1.22
CA PHE A 137 -12.94 -14.72 0.36
C PHE A 137 -11.84 -13.86 0.95
N ARG A 138 -12.07 -13.31 2.15
CA ARG A 138 -11.15 -12.42 2.84
C ARG A 138 -10.73 -13.11 4.15
N LYS A 139 -9.57 -13.78 4.12
CA LYS A 139 -8.85 -14.31 5.31
C LYS A 139 -8.10 -13.20 6.01
#